data_AF-A0A7J3SCA2-F1
#
_entry.id   AF-A0A7J3SCA2-F1
#
_cell.length_a   1.000
_cell.length_b   1.000
_cell.length_c   1.000
_cell.angle_alpha   90.00
_cell.angle_beta   90.00
_cell.angle_gamma   90.00
#
_symmetry.space_group_name_H-M   'P 1'
#
loop_
_entity.id
_entity.type
_entity.pdbx_description
1 polymer ?
#
loop_
_entity_poly.entity_id
_entity_poly.type
_entity_poly.pdbx_seq_one_letter_code
_entity_poly.pdbx_strand_id
1 'polypeptide(L)'
;MIIILNIMVHEEKVMKCKECGGRLTISDYGELVCSECGLVHERIYLQPLFEIEPLSDFSAVEKLYVNPDGKPLRKEDLGSTFINVKGKLKDNRGKEVNKQRFFRLKRVDTIYVKKHDKSMDAVMTLLRICSLLNVPKSVYERAGYICNKMLNNKGRVGTIYQLAAASLIIASREYKYPLTLKDVIRIFRELGHKISAKSIMRITSEILNELSIKTIAIEPKNYLTRIMNMLKSNMEI
;
A
#
# COMPACT_ATOMS: atom_id res chain seq x y z
N MET A 1 7.06 -16.43 3.25
CA MET A 1 7.30 -17.69 2.51
C MET A 1 7.35 -17.48 0.99
N ILE A 2 6.47 -16.67 0.39
CA ILE A 2 6.50 -16.40 -1.07
C ILE A 2 7.68 -15.49 -1.49
N ILE A 3 8.16 -14.61 -0.61
CA ILE A 3 9.27 -13.69 -0.91
C ILE A 3 10.61 -14.41 -1.05
N ILE A 4 10.79 -15.56 -0.38
CA ILE A 4 12.02 -16.37 -0.46
C ILE A 4 12.12 -17.07 -1.82
N LEU A 5 11.00 -17.43 -2.44
CA LEU A 5 11.00 -18.15 -3.73
C LEU A 5 11.42 -17.27 -4.92
N ASN A 6 11.23 -15.95 -4.87
CA ASN A 6 11.55 -15.07 -5.99
C ASN A 6 13.04 -14.73 -6.12
N ILE A 7 13.89 -15.20 -5.21
CA ILE A 7 15.35 -14.95 -5.23
C ILE A 7 16.06 -15.92 -6.21
N MET A 8 15.42 -17.00 -6.66
CA MET A 8 16.09 -18.05 -7.45
C MET A 8 16.14 -17.81 -8.98
N VAL A 9 15.84 -16.61 -9.50
CA VAL A 9 15.72 -16.41 -10.97
C VAL A 9 16.72 -15.41 -11.58
N HIS A 10 17.58 -14.75 -10.81
CA HIS A 10 18.67 -13.96 -11.40
C HIS A 10 20.01 -14.69 -11.30
N GLU A 11 20.41 -15.29 -12.43
CA GLU A 11 21.73 -15.79 -12.80
C GLU A 11 22.54 -16.49 -11.69
N GLU A 12 22.68 -17.82 -11.80
CA GLU A 12 23.69 -18.59 -11.08
C GLU A 12 25.12 -18.19 -11.51
N LYS A 13 25.56 -16.97 -11.14
CA LYS A 13 26.98 -16.67 -11.06
C LYS A 13 27.52 -17.47 -9.87
N VAL A 14 28.22 -18.55 -10.18
CA VAL A 14 28.95 -19.35 -9.20
C VAL A 14 30.00 -18.46 -8.54
N MET A 15 29.64 -17.84 -7.42
CA MET A 15 30.51 -16.98 -6.62
C MET A 15 31.53 -17.90 -5.92
N LYS A 16 32.77 -17.92 -6.43
CA LYS A 16 33.90 -18.64 -5.84
C LYS A 16 34.67 -17.72 -4.90
N CYS A 17 35.26 -18.28 -3.84
CA CYS A 17 36.13 -17.53 -2.94
C CYS A 17 37.37 -17.03 -3.69
N LYS A 18 37.66 -15.72 -3.58
CA LYS A 18 38.86 -15.12 -4.20
C LYS A 18 40.18 -15.67 -3.65
N GLU A 19 40.17 -16.22 -2.45
CA GLU A 19 41.40 -16.68 -1.79
C GLU A 19 41.65 -18.18 -1.91
N CYS A 20 40.68 -19.02 -1.54
CA CYS A 20 40.85 -20.48 -1.61
C CYS A 20 40.16 -21.14 -2.79
N GLY A 21 39.37 -20.40 -3.59
CA GLY A 21 38.55 -20.97 -4.67
C GLY A 21 37.32 -21.76 -4.20
N GLY A 22 37.14 -21.93 -2.89
CA GLY A 22 36.05 -22.66 -2.27
C GLY A 22 34.68 -22.04 -2.50
N ARG A 23 33.63 -22.83 -2.20
CA ARG A 23 32.23 -22.40 -2.38
C ARG A 23 31.85 -21.32 -1.37
N LEU A 24 31.10 -20.32 -1.82
CA LEU A 24 30.48 -19.31 -0.96
C LEU A 24 29.08 -19.75 -0.54
N THR A 25 28.80 -19.57 0.74
CA THR A 25 27.54 -19.91 1.42
C THR A 25 27.03 -18.71 2.21
N ILE A 26 25.72 -18.65 2.43
CA ILE A 26 25.09 -17.56 3.18
C ILE A 26 25.07 -17.96 4.67
N SER A 27 25.66 -17.13 5.52
CA SER A 27 25.60 -17.28 6.98
C SER A 27 24.22 -16.91 7.53
N ASP A 28 23.89 -17.34 8.74
CA ASP A 28 22.65 -16.99 9.46
C ASP A 28 22.46 -15.47 9.61
N TYR A 29 23.55 -14.70 9.55
CA TYR A 29 23.55 -13.23 9.60
C TYR A 29 23.40 -12.54 8.23
N GLY A 30 23.19 -13.31 7.14
CA GLY A 30 23.00 -12.76 5.78
C GLY A 30 24.29 -12.32 5.08
N GLU A 31 25.43 -12.83 5.54
CA GLU A 31 26.75 -12.54 4.98
C GLU A 31 27.21 -13.67 4.04
N LEU A 32 27.93 -13.34 2.96
CA LEU A 32 28.54 -14.34 2.09
C LEU A 32 29.88 -14.80 2.68
N VAL A 33 29.91 -16.05 3.15
CA VAL A 33 31.05 -16.66 3.84
C VAL A 33 31.53 -17.89 3.07
N CYS A 34 32.84 -18.04 2.92
CA CYS A 34 33.41 -19.25 2.35
C CYS A 34 33.31 -20.43 3.31
N SER A 35 32.78 -21.55 2.82
CA SER A 35 32.61 -22.78 3.62
C SER A 35 33.94 -23.45 3.98
N GLU A 36 35.02 -23.15 3.25
CA GLU A 36 36.32 -23.80 3.44
C GLU A 36 37.29 -22.97 4.28
N CYS A 37 37.42 -21.67 4.01
CA CYS A 37 38.38 -20.81 4.72
C CYS A 37 37.75 -19.82 5.71
N GLY A 38 36.42 -19.71 5.76
CA GLY A 38 35.71 -18.79 6.66
C GLY A 38 35.79 -17.31 6.28
N LEU A 39 36.38 -16.97 5.12
CA LEU A 39 36.48 -15.58 4.66
C LEU A 39 35.09 -15.01 4.35
N VAL A 40 34.81 -13.83 4.91
CA VAL A 40 33.59 -13.05 4.67
C VAL A 40 33.85 -12.08 3.53
N HIS A 41 33.16 -12.21 2.40
CA HIS A 41 33.34 -11.28 1.26
C HIS A 41 32.55 -10.00 1.44
N GLU A 42 31.22 -10.10 1.44
CA GLU A 42 30.32 -8.95 1.49
C GLU A 42 29.02 -9.33 2.21
N ARG A 43 28.35 -8.32 2.77
CA ARG A 43 26.95 -8.43 3.18
C ARG A 43 26.09 -8.40 1.94
N ILE A 44 25.15 -9.34 1.84
CA ILE A 44 24.16 -9.30 0.76
C ILE A 44 23.20 -8.16 1.08
N TYR A 45 23.42 -7.01 0.44
CA TYR A 45 22.43 -5.94 0.45
C TYR A 45 21.28 -6.37 -0.45
N LEU A 46 20.10 -6.57 0.14
CA LEU A 46 18.87 -6.64 -0.64
C LEU A 46 18.71 -5.29 -1.35
N GLN A 47 18.48 -5.32 -2.66
CA GLN A 47 18.09 -4.10 -3.35
C GLN A 47 16.81 -3.56 -2.69
N PRO A 48 16.74 -2.25 -2.43
CA PRO A 48 15.52 -1.67 -1.88
C PRO A 48 14.35 -1.99 -2.81
N LEU A 49 13.18 -2.26 -2.21
CA LEU A 49 11.93 -2.52 -2.95
C LEU A 49 11.45 -1.33 -3.79
N PHE A 50 12.12 -0.19 -3.66
CA PHE A 50 11.85 1.05 -4.35
C PHE A 50 13.17 1.64 -4.87
N GLU A 51 13.13 2.21 -6.06
CA GLU A 51 14.26 2.94 -6.62
C GLU A 51 14.24 4.38 -6.10
N ILE A 52 15.39 4.84 -5.60
CA ILE A 52 15.61 6.28 -5.35
C ILE A 52 16.18 6.84 -6.65
N GLU A 53 15.30 7.33 -7.52
CA GLU A 53 15.72 7.93 -8.78
C GLU A 53 16.49 9.23 -8.56
N PRO A 54 17.51 9.52 -9.38
CA PRO A 54 18.07 10.85 -9.46
C PRO A 54 16.96 11.82 -9.92
N LEU A 55 16.94 13.03 -9.33
CA LEU A 55 15.96 14.10 -9.59
C LEU A 55 15.80 14.51 -11.08
N SER A 56 16.59 13.94 -11.99
CA SER A 56 16.63 14.22 -13.42
C SER A 56 15.73 13.31 -14.27
N ASP A 57 15.30 12.15 -13.78
CA ASP A 57 14.50 11.20 -14.55
C ASP A 57 13.02 11.21 -14.10
N PHE A 58 12.19 11.94 -14.84
CA PHE A 58 10.72 11.95 -14.68
C PHE A 58 10.03 11.20 -15.84
N SER A 59 10.78 10.39 -16.57
CA SER A 59 10.35 9.75 -17.83
C SER A 59 9.36 8.60 -17.61
N ALA A 60 9.20 8.10 -16.38
CA ALA A 60 8.35 6.97 -16.11
C ALA A 60 6.86 7.34 -15.98
N VAL A 61 6.06 6.80 -16.89
CA VAL A 61 4.61 7.05 -16.99
C VAL A 61 3.82 6.39 -15.86
N GLU A 62 4.37 5.35 -15.20
CA GLU A 62 3.64 4.50 -14.24
C GLU A 62 4.43 4.15 -12.96
N LYS A 63 5.25 5.06 -12.41
CA LYS A 63 5.89 4.82 -11.10
C LYS A 63 4.96 5.24 -9.95
N LEU A 64 4.71 4.32 -9.01
CA LEU A 64 3.99 4.60 -7.77
C LEU A 64 4.99 5.12 -6.75
N TYR A 65 4.96 6.42 -6.48
CA TYR A 65 5.81 7.03 -5.47
C TYR A 65 5.42 6.52 -4.07
N VAL A 66 6.42 6.17 -3.27
CA VAL A 66 6.32 5.71 -1.88
C VAL A 66 7.19 6.57 -0.99
N ASN A 67 6.87 6.60 0.30
CA ASN A 67 7.76 7.18 1.31
C ASN A 67 9.11 6.44 1.36
N PRO A 68 10.18 7.04 1.89
CA PRO A 68 11.45 6.35 2.16
C PRO A 68 11.30 5.08 3.02
N ASP A 69 10.22 5.01 3.82
CA ASP A 69 9.81 3.83 4.60
C ASP A 69 9.14 2.71 3.76
N GLY A 70 8.98 2.89 2.45
CA GLY A 70 8.24 1.99 1.56
C GLY A 70 6.71 2.05 1.69
N LYS A 71 6.17 2.95 2.53
CA LYS A 71 4.73 3.13 2.71
C LYS A 71 4.13 3.92 1.53
N PRO A 72 2.87 3.68 1.13
CA PRO A 72 2.21 4.55 0.15
C PRO A 72 2.23 6.00 0.66
N LEU A 73 2.48 6.94 -0.24
CA LEU A 73 2.48 8.36 0.11
C LEU A 73 1.14 8.74 0.73
N ARG A 74 1.20 9.67 1.69
CA ARG A 74 0.04 10.43 2.16
C ARG A 74 0.09 11.80 1.49
N LYS A 75 -1.07 12.46 1.51
CA LYS A 75 -1.20 13.85 1.06
C LYS A 75 -0.25 14.80 1.82
N GLU A 76 0.01 14.50 3.09
CA GLU A 76 0.96 15.26 3.91
C GLU A 76 2.42 15.06 3.48
N ASP A 77 2.75 13.88 2.96
CA ASP A 77 4.12 13.49 2.63
C ASP A 77 4.66 14.18 1.36
N LEU A 78 3.76 14.72 0.52
CA LEU A 78 4.12 15.48 -0.69
C LEU A 78 4.65 16.89 -0.38
N GLY A 79 4.73 17.29 0.90
CA GLY A 79 5.38 18.53 1.34
C GLY A 79 4.61 19.82 1.03
N SER A 80 3.51 19.77 0.28
CA SER A 80 2.70 20.92 -0.11
C SER A 80 1.33 20.91 0.58
N THR A 81 1.28 21.07 1.91
CA THR A 81 0.00 21.24 2.62
C THR A 81 -0.15 22.68 3.13
N PHE A 82 -1.14 23.40 2.62
CA PHE A 82 -1.48 24.73 3.11
C PHE A 82 -2.38 24.61 4.35
N ILE A 83 -1.78 24.77 5.52
CA ILE A 83 -2.51 24.74 6.80
C ILE A 83 -3.28 26.05 6.97
N ASN A 84 -4.53 25.94 7.41
CA ASN A 84 -5.39 27.08 7.70
C ASN A 84 -4.99 27.69 9.05
N VAL A 85 -3.97 28.56 9.06
CA VAL A 85 -3.49 29.19 10.29
C VAL A 85 -4.32 30.46 10.57
N LYS A 86 -4.98 30.50 11.73
CA LYS A 86 -5.56 31.73 12.27
C LYS A 86 -4.43 32.55 12.89
N GLY A 87 -4.00 33.65 12.25
CA GLY A 87 -2.97 34.53 12.80
C GLY A 87 -2.20 35.35 11.76
N LYS A 88 -1.17 36.05 12.23
CA LYS A 88 -0.18 36.73 11.36
C LYS A 88 0.83 35.70 10.87
N LEU A 89 0.78 35.39 9.58
CA LEU A 89 1.79 34.55 8.94
C LEU A 89 3.11 35.33 8.89
N LYS A 90 4.15 34.76 9.49
CA LYS A 90 5.51 35.30 9.44
C LYS A 90 6.40 34.29 8.72
N ASP A 91 7.33 34.80 7.91
CA ASP A 91 8.39 34.01 7.29
C ASP A 91 9.42 33.57 8.34
N ASN A 92 10.34 32.67 8.00
CA ASN A 92 11.43 32.22 8.89
C ASN A 92 12.30 33.38 9.39
N ARG A 93 12.30 34.50 8.67
CA ARG A 93 12.97 35.77 9.04
C ARG A 93 12.08 36.72 9.87
N GLY A 94 10.92 36.27 10.33
CA GLY A 94 9.98 37.04 11.14
C GLY A 94 9.17 38.11 10.40
N LYS A 95 9.35 38.27 9.07
CA LYS A 95 8.60 39.24 8.25
C LYS A 95 7.17 38.77 7.99
N GLU A 96 6.20 39.68 8.08
CA GLU A 96 4.81 39.36 7.75
C GLU A 96 4.67 38.98 6.27
N VAL A 97 4.02 37.86 6.01
CA VAL A 97 3.78 37.36 4.65
C VAL A 97 2.59 38.11 4.05
N ASN A 98 2.70 38.52 2.78
CA ASN A 98 1.60 39.16 2.08
C ASN A 98 0.38 38.21 2.00
N LYS A 99 -0.69 38.56 2.72
CA LYS A 99 -1.92 37.77 2.81
C LYS A 99 -2.55 37.50 1.45
N GLN A 100 -2.58 38.48 0.54
CA GLN A 100 -3.17 38.31 -0.78
C GLN A 100 -2.40 37.28 -1.62
N ARG A 101 -1.07 37.32 -1.56
CA ARG A 101 -0.20 36.34 -2.23
C ARG A 101 -0.41 34.94 -1.65
N PHE A 102 -0.52 34.83 -0.32
CA PHE A 102 -0.80 33.57 0.35
C PHE A 102 -2.17 32.99 -0.02
N PHE A 103 -3.23 33.81 -0.01
CA PHE A 103 -4.57 33.36 -0.44
C PHE A 103 -4.62 32.95 -1.91
N ARG A 104 -3.87 33.64 -2.78
CA ARG A 104 -3.73 33.25 -4.19
C ARG A 104 -3.05 31.90 -4.33
N LEU A 105 -1.92 31.70 -3.63
CA LEU A 105 -1.20 30.42 -3.59
C LEU A 105 -2.10 29.30 -3.07
N LYS A 106 -2.81 29.54 -1.96
CA LYS A 106 -3.78 28.59 -1.41
C LYS A 106 -4.88 28.25 -2.41
N ARG A 107 -5.43 29.24 -3.13
CA ARG A 107 -6.45 28.98 -4.17
C ARG A 107 -5.88 28.09 -5.27
N VAL A 108 -4.69 28.40 -5.78
CA VAL A 108 -4.00 27.60 -6.80
C VAL A 108 -3.75 26.17 -6.30
N ASP A 109 -3.25 26.02 -5.08
CA ASP A 109 -3.03 24.74 -4.43
C ASP A 109 -4.32 23.93 -4.34
N THR A 110 -5.40 24.51 -3.79
CA THR A 110 -6.68 23.80 -3.70
C THR A 110 -7.23 23.34 -5.05
N ILE A 111 -6.91 24.03 -6.15
CA ILE A 111 -7.31 23.64 -7.50
C ILE A 111 -6.46 22.46 -7.99
N TYR A 112 -5.14 22.54 -7.81
CA TYR A 112 -4.19 21.50 -8.22
C TYR A 112 -4.42 20.19 -7.47
N VAL A 113 -4.53 20.30 -6.14
CA VAL A 113 -4.80 19.24 -5.19
C VAL A 113 -6.11 18.50 -5.54
N LYS A 114 -7.21 19.21 -5.81
CA LYS A 114 -8.50 18.59 -6.22
C LYS A 114 -8.42 17.73 -7.48
N LYS A 115 -7.44 17.95 -8.36
CA LYS A 115 -7.29 17.21 -9.62
C LYS A 115 -6.58 15.86 -9.40
N HIS A 116 -5.62 15.79 -8.46
CA HIS A 116 -4.83 14.60 -8.16
C HIS A 116 -5.28 13.82 -6.91
N ASP A 117 -5.97 14.47 -5.97
CA ASP A 117 -6.25 13.93 -4.63
C ASP A 117 -7.29 12.81 -4.53
N LYS A 118 -8.18 12.68 -5.52
CA LYS A 118 -9.29 11.72 -5.40
C LYS A 118 -8.80 10.29 -5.21
N SER A 119 -7.62 9.96 -5.75
CA SER A 119 -6.96 8.67 -5.53
C SER A 119 -6.39 8.56 -4.12
N MET A 120 -5.74 9.61 -3.61
CA MET A 120 -5.13 9.61 -2.27
C MET A 120 -6.18 9.56 -1.16
N ASP A 121 -7.29 10.29 -1.33
CA ASP A 121 -8.43 10.26 -0.42
C ASP A 121 -9.05 8.84 -0.35
N ALA A 122 -9.03 8.09 -1.46
CA ALA A 122 -9.46 6.70 -1.51
C ALA A 122 -8.60 5.80 -0.61
N VAL A 123 -7.28 5.92 -0.75
CA VAL A 123 -6.30 5.12 -0.02
C VAL A 123 -6.33 5.44 1.47
N MET A 124 -6.51 6.71 1.83
CA MET A 124 -6.70 7.12 3.23
C MET A 124 -7.99 6.57 3.82
N THR A 125 -9.08 6.60 3.05
CA THR A 125 -10.35 6.02 3.48
C THR A 125 -10.22 4.51 3.68
N LEU A 126 -9.55 3.82 2.75
CA LEU A 126 -9.24 2.40 2.84
C LEU A 126 -8.40 2.11 4.10
N LEU A 127 -7.36 2.92 4.38
CA LEU A 127 -6.53 2.79 5.58
C LEU A 127 -7.39 2.87 6.85
N ARG A 128 -8.23 3.90 6.95
CA ARG A 128 -9.13 4.09 8.09
C ARG A 128 -10.06 2.89 8.30
N ILE A 129 -10.58 2.33 7.22
CA ILE A 129 -11.47 1.16 7.25
C ILE A 129 -10.72 -0.10 7.66
N CYS A 130 -9.52 -0.33 7.12
CA CYS A 130 -8.67 -1.45 7.50
C CYS A 130 -8.29 -1.40 8.98
N SER A 131 -8.02 -0.21 9.52
CA SER A 131 -7.79 -0.01 10.94
C SER A 131 -9.02 -0.37 11.78
N LEU A 132 -10.22 0.05 11.38
CA LEU A 132 -11.46 -0.30 12.09
C LEU A 132 -11.77 -1.80 12.04
N LEU A 133 -11.39 -2.47 10.95
CA LEU A 133 -11.59 -3.92 10.76
C LEU A 133 -10.44 -4.78 11.30
N ASN A 134 -9.40 -4.17 11.91
CA ASN A 134 -8.17 -4.83 12.35
C ASN A 134 -7.53 -5.72 11.27
N VAL A 135 -7.55 -5.25 10.03
CA VAL A 135 -7.00 -5.97 8.87
C VAL A 135 -5.47 -5.96 8.95
N PRO A 136 -4.79 -7.10 8.74
CA PRO A 136 -3.33 -7.15 8.77
C PRO A 136 -2.72 -6.31 7.64
N LYS A 137 -1.51 -5.79 7.89
CA LYS A 137 -0.79 -4.89 6.99
C LYS A 137 -0.67 -5.43 5.55
N SER A 138 -0.37 -6.72 5.39
CA SER A 138 -0.25 -7.39 4.08
C SER A 138 -1.52 -7.30 3.23
N VAL A 139 -2.70 -7.45 3.85
CA VAL A 139 -3.99 -7.38 3.17
C VAL A 139 -4.32 -5.94 2.79
N TYR A 140 -4.04 -4.99 3.68
CA TYR A 140 -4.22 -3.57 3.42
C TYR A 140 -3.33 -3.08 2.26
N GLU A 141 -2.05 -3.43 2.25
CA GLU A 141 -1.11 -3.01 1.19
C GLU A 141 -1.56 -3.52 -0.17
N ARG A 142 -2.00 -4.78 -0.23
CA ARG A 142 -2.54 -5.36 -1.45
C ARG A 142 -3.84 -4.68 -1.90
N ALA A 143 -4.75 -4.40 -0.97
CA ALA A 143 -5.97 -3.67 -1.27
C ALA A 143 -5.68 -2.25 -1.79
N GLY A 144 -4.69 -1.58 -1.22
CA GLY A 144 -4.22 -0.26 -1.67
C GLY A 144 -3.62 -0.30 -3.08
N TYR A 145 -2.80 -1.31 -3.37
CA TYR A 145 -2.23 -1.52 -4.71
C TYR A 145 -3.34 -1.71 -5.77
N ILE A 146 -4.29 -2.61 -5.51
CA ILE A 146 -5.42 -2.88 -6.43
C ILE A 146 -6.24 -1.61 -6.64
N CYS A 147 -6.56 -0.90 -5.56
CA CYS A 147 -7.36 0.32 -5.63
C CYS A 147 -6.67 1.41 -6.46
N ASN A 148 -5.38 1.66 -6.22
CA ASN A 148 -4.60 2.64 -6.98
C ASN A 148 -4.48 2.28 -8.46
N LYS A 149 -4.24 0.99 -8.76
CA LYS A 149 -4.14 0.52 -10.14
C LYS A 149 -5.45 0.77 -10.91
N MET A 150 -6.59 0.52 -10.28
CA MET A 150 -7.91 0.78 -10.86
C MET A 150 -8.25 2.28 -10.96
N LEU A 151 -7.80 3.09 -10.01
CA LEU A 151 -8.01 4.55 -10.03
C LEU A 151 -7.22 5.24 -11.14
N ASN A 152 -6.03 4.72 -11.45
CA ASN A 152 -5.19 5.21 -12.55
C ASN A 152 -5.69 4.76 -13.92
N ASN A 153 -6.55 3.73 -13.99
CA ASN A 153 -7.05 3.24 -15.25
C ASN A 153 -8.18 4.13 -15.81
N LYS A 154 -8.14 4.43 -17.12
CA LYS A 154 -9.08 5.36 -17.77
C LYS A 154 -10.53 4.85 -17.79
N GLY A 155 -10.73 3.54 -17.63
CA GLY A 155 -12.03 2.85 -17.62
C GLY A 155 -12.69 2.71 -16.24
N ARG A 156 -12.34 3.57 -15.26
CA ARG A 156 -12.81 3.44 -13.87
C ARG A 156 -14.32 3.13 -13.77
N VAL A 157 -14.66 2.07 -13.03
CA VAL A 157 -16.06 1.71 -12.79
C VAL A 157 -16.46 1.99 -11.34
N GLY A 158 -17.55 2.74 -11.17
CA GLY A 158 -18.14 3.04 -9.87
C GLY A 158 -17.51 4.22 -9.13
N THR A 159 -17.94 4.36 -7.87
CA THR A 159 -17.41 5.37 -6.95
C THR A 159 -16.12 4.90 -6.29
N ILE A 160 -15.32 5.85 -5.84
CA ILE A 160 -14.04 5.62 -5.16
C ILE A 160 -14.21 4.67 -3.96
N TYR A 161 -15.26 4.83 -3.17
CA TYR A 161 -15.53 4.00 -2.01
C TYR A 161 -15.94 2.56 -2.38
N GLN A 162 -16.68 2.39 -3.49
CA GLN A 162 -17.02 1.06 -3.97
C GLN A 162 -15.78 0.32 -4.52
N LEU A 163 -14.89 1.04 -5.21
CA LEU A 163 -13.58 0.54 -5.63
C LEU A 163 -12.74 0.11 -4.43
N ALA A 164 -12.67 0.93 -3.38
CA ALA A 164 -11.96 0.61 -2.15
C ALA A 164 -12.55 -0.65 -1.47
N ALA A 165 -13.88 -0.72 -1.34
CA ALA A 165 -14.57 -1.88 -0.76
C ALA A 165 -14.32 -3.17 -1.56
N ALA A 166 -14.42 -3.10 -2.89
CA ALA A 166 -14.17 -4.24 -3.77
C ALA A 166 -12.69 -4.69 -3.71
N SER A 167 -11.75 -3.73 -3.73
CA SER A 167 -10.30 -4.01 -3.61
C SER A 167 -9.97 -4.73 -2.30
N LEU A 168 -10.60 -4.33 -1.20
CA LEU A 168 -10.43 -4.98 0.10
C LEU A 168 -10.95 -6.43 0.09
N ILE A 169 -12.11 -6.67 -0.53
CA ILE A 169 -12.66 -8.02 -0.68
C ILE A 169 -11.75 -8.92 -1.52
N ILE A 170 -11.19 -8.39 -2.62
CA ILE A 170 -10.26 -9.14 -3.48
C ILE A 170 -8.98 -9.49 -2.70
N ALA A 171 -8.34 -8.50 -2.06
CA ALA A 171 -7.13 -8.72 -1.27
C ALA A 171 -7.39 -9.71 -0.12
N SER A 172 -8.53 -9.60 0.56
CA SER A 172 -8.89 -10.55 1.61
C SER A 172 -9.00 -11.98 1.11
N ARG A 173 -9.50 -12.19 -0.11
CA ARG A 173 -9.59 -13.52 -0.75
C ARG A 173 -8.22 -14.06 -1.12
N GLU A 174 -7.33 -13.23 -1.65
CA GLU A 174 -5.95 -13.63 -1.99
C GLU A 174 -5.17 -14.11 -0.77
N TYR A 175 -5.30 -13.41 0.36
CA TYR A 175 -4.61 -13.75 1.60
C TYR A 175 -5.38 -14.72 2.51
N LYS A 176 -6.54 -15.23 2.06
CA LYS A 176 -7.42 -16.09 2.86
C LYS A 176 -7.82 -15.47 4.22
N TYR A 177 -7.85 -14.14 4.30
CA TYR A 177 -8.29 -13.44 5.50
C TYR A 177 -9.82 -13.54 5.62
N PRO A 178 -10.37 -13.91 6.79
CA PRO A 178 -11.81 -14.14 6.97
C PRO A 178 -12.57 -12.81 7.10
N LEU A 179 -12.81 -12.14 5.98
CA LEU A 179 -13.58 -10.90 5.90
C LEU A 179 -14.92 -11.15 5.20
N THR A 180 -16.02 -10.82 5.87
CA THR A 180 -17.35 -10.95 5.27
C THR A 180 -17.75 -9.67 4.55
N LEU A 181 -18.55 -9.82 3.49
CA LEU A 181 -19.13 -8.69 2.76
C LEU A 181 -20.01 -7.81 3.68
N LYS A 182 -20.69 -8.42 4.65
CA LYS A 182 -21.53 -7.72 5.62
C LYS A 182 -20.71 -6.78 6.51
N ASP A 183 -19.55 -7.23 6.98
CA ASP A 183 -18.66 -6.41 7.81
C ASP A 183 -18.16 -5.18 7.06
N VAL A 184 -17.73 -5.37 5.81
CA VAL A 184 -17.27 -4.27 4.96
C VAL A 184 -18.39 -3.27 4.76
N ILE A 185 -19.60 -3.72 4.38
CA ILE A 185 -20.74 -2.82 4.18
C ILE A 185 -21.09 -2.07 5.47
N ARG A 186 -21.03 -2.73 6.64
CA ARG A 186 -21.33 -2.10 7.93
C ARG A 186 -20.37 -0.93 8.20
N ILE A 187 -19.06 -1.16 8.13
CA ILE A 187 -18.06 -0.11 8.41
C ILE A 187 -18.14 1.04 7.40
N PHE A 188 -18.33 0.74 6.11
CA PHE A 188 -18.51 1.78 5.11
C PHE A 188 -19.77 2.63 5.37
N ARG A 189 -20.87 2.03 5.86
CA ARG A 189 -22.08 2.76 6.25
C ARG A 189 -21.90 3.59 7.52
N GLU A 190 -21.17 3.07 8.51
CA GLU A 190 -20.82 3.83 9.74
C GLU A 190 -20.02 5.09 9.42
N LEU A 191 -19.18 5.05 8.38
CA LEU A 191 -18.46 6.23 7.86
C LEU A 191 -19.32 7.16 6.98
N GLY A 192 -20.62 6.86 6.82
CA GLY A 192 -21.57 7.68 6.05
C GLY A 192 -21.62 7.35 4.55
N HIS A 193 -20.95 6.30 4.08
CA HIS A 193 -20.94 5.92 2.67
C HIS A 193 -22.09 4.96 2.33
N LYS A 194 -22.92 5.32 1.36
CA LYS A 194 -24.03 4.48 0.89
C LYS A 194 -23.52 3.44 -0.10
N ILE A 195 -23.30 2.22 0.38
CA ILE A 195 -22.85 1.09 -0.44
C ILE A 195 -23.84 -0.09 -0.34
N SER A 196 -24.08 -0.75 -1.47
CA SER A 196 -24.92 -1.96 -1.58
C SER A 196 -24.09 -3.19 -1.95
N ALA A 197 -24.49 -4.36 -1.45
CA ALA A 197 -23.83 -5.64 -1.74
C ALA A 197 -23.74 -5.91 -3.25
N LYS A 198 -24.83 -5.67 -3.99
CA LYS A 198 -24.88 -5.83 -5.45
C LYS A 198 -23.86 -4.94 -6.16
N SER A 199 -23.70 -3.71 -5.71
CA SER A 199 -22.72 -2.78 -6.31
C SER A 199 -21.28 -3.21 -6.08
N ILE A 200 -20.94 -3.66 -4.87
CA ILE A 200 -19.60 -4.17 -4.56
C ILE A 200 -19.30 -5.39 -5.43
N MET A 201 -20.23 -6.35 -5.52
CA MET A 201 -20.04 -7.57 -6.30
C MET A 201 -19.86 -7.29 -7.79
N ARG A 202 -20.62 -6.35 -8.37
CA ARG A 202 -20.44 -5.95 -9.78
C ARG A 202 -19.04 -5.40 -10.02
N ILE A 203 -18.62 -4.45 -9.18
CA ILE A 203 -17.30 -3.81 -9.30
C ILE A 203 -16.17 -4.80 -9.02
N THR A 204 -16.38 -5.75 -8.12
CA THR A 204 -15.42 -6.83 -7.85
C THR A 204 -15.18 -7.65 -9.12
N SER A 205 -16.23 -8.06 -9.83
CA SER A 205 -16.10 -8.79 -11.09
C SER A 205 -15.42 -7.97 -12.18
N GLU A 206 -15.72 -6.68 -12.28
CA GLU A 206 -15.07 -5.77 -13.24
C GLU A 206 -13.56 -5.66 -12.97
N ILE A 207 -13.15 -5.44 -11.70
CA ILE A 207 -11.72 -5.38 -11.31
C ILE A 207 -11.00 -6.69 -11.64
N LEU A 208 -11.63 -7.84 -11.33
CA LEU A 208 -11.02 -9.15 -11.59
C LEU A 208 -10.76 -9.37 -13.08
N ASN A 209 -11.69 -8.97 -13.94
CA ASN A 209 -11.55 -9.05 -15.39
C ASN A 209 -10.47 -8.09 -15.90
N GLU A 210 -10.48 -6.85 -15.43
CA GLU A 210 -9.57 -5.80 -15.89
C GLU A 210 -8.11 -6.08 -15.48
N LEU A 211 -7.89 -6.59 -14.27
CA LEU A 211 -6.56 -6.91 -13.75
C LEU A 211 -6.13 -8.37 -14.01
N SER A 212 -6.97 -9.18 -14.66
CA SER A 212 -6.73 -10.62 -14.90
C SER A 212 -6.36 -11.39 -13.62
N ILE A 213 -6.97 -11.01 -12.48
CA ILE A 213 -6.74 -11.65 -11.19
C ILE A 213 -7.61 -12.90 -11.10
N LYS A 214 -7.00 -14.05 -10.78
CA LYS A 214 -7.75 -15.29 -10.58
C LYS A 214 -8.66 -15.19 -9.36
N THR A 215 -9.91 -15.62 -9.52
CA THR A 215 -10.87 -15.65 -8.42
C THR A 215 -10.52 -16.75 -7.43
N ILE A 216 -10.30 -16.38 -6.17
CA ILE A 216 -10.06 -17.32 -5.08
C ILE A 216 -11.34 -17.38 -4.24
N ALA A 217 -11.94 -18.57 -4.18
CA ALA A 217 -13.02 -18.84 -3.24
C ALA A 217 -12.43 -19.05 -1.83
N ILE A 218 -13.04 -18.41 -0.83
CA ILE A 218 -12.64 -18.62 0.57
C ILE A 218 -13.34 -19.88 1.08
N GLU A 219 -12.57 -20.84 1.56
CA GLU A 219 -13.10 -22.01 2.24
C GLU A 219 -13.75 -21.63 3.58
N PRO A 220 -14.86 -22.28 3.98
CA PRO A 220 -15.54 -22.04 5.26
C PRO A 220 -14.60 -22.17 6.47
N LYS A 221 -13.60 -23.06 6.39
CA LYS A 221 -12.60 -23.30 7.44
C LYS A 221 -11.85 -22.02 7.85
N ASN A 222 -11.62 -21.10 6.92
CA ASN A 222 -10.89 -19.85 7.20
C ASN A 222 -11.66 -18.94 8.16
N TYR A 223 -12.99 -19.04 8.23
CA TYR A 223 -13.81 -18.24 9.15
C TYR A 223 -13.81 -18.78 10.58
N LEU A 224 -13.38 -20.03 10.81
CA LEU A 224 -13.42 -20.65 12.13
C LEU A 224 -12.59 -19.88 13.16
N THR A 225 -11.39 -19.43 12.78
CA THR A 225 -10.51 -18.64 13.67
C THR A 225 -11.19 -17.37 14.16
N ARG A 226 -11.86 -16.67 13.24
CA ARG A 226 -12.59 -15.45 13.55
C ARG A 226 -13.82 -15.69 14.42
N ILE A 227 -14.60 -16.73 14.12
CA ILE A 227 -15.77 -17.11 14.93
C ILE A 227 -15.34 -17.48 16.34
N MET A 228 -14.27 -18.28 16.47
CA MET A 228 -13.74 -18.70 17.77
C MET A 228 -13.26 -17.49 18.59
N ASN A 229 -12.60 -16.52 17.96
CA ASN A 229 -12.19 -15.28 18.62
C ASN A 229 -13.40 -14.42 19.06
N MET A 230 -14.45 -14.33 18.24
CA MET A 230 -15.68 -13.62 18.63
C MET A 230 -16.37 -14.30 19.83
N LEU A 231 -16.43 -15.63 19.85
CA LEU A 231 -17.03 -16.38 20.97
C LEU A 231 -16.22 -16.22 22.27
N LYS A 232 -14.88 -16.25 22.20
CA LYS A 232 -14.02 -16.01 23.37
C LYS A 232 -14.22 -14.62 23.96
N SER A 233 -14.23 -13.58 23.11
CA SER A 233 -14.45 -12.20 23.55
C SER A 233 -15.82 -11.99 24.22
N ASN A 234 -16.83 -12.79 23.89
CA ASN A 234 -18.15 -12.71 24.50
C ASN A 234 -18.27 -13.53 25.80
N MET A 235 -17.38 -14.49 26.05
CA MET A 235 -17.35 -15.28 27.28
C MET A 235 -16.57 -14.61 28.42
N GLU A 236 -15.80 -13.58 28.14
CA GLU A 236 -15.06 -12.78 29.13
C GLU A 236 -15.87 -11.59 29.70
N ILE A 237 -17.18 -11.54 29.42
CA ILE A 237 -18.17 -10.58 29.94
C ILE A 237 -19.20 -11.34 30.75
#